data_AF-A0A0R1K9C0-F1
#
_entry.id   AF-A0A0R1K9C0-F1
#
_cell.length_a   1.000
_cell.length_b   1.000
_cell.length_c   1.000
_cell.angle_alpha   90.00
_cell.angle_beta   90.00
_cell.angle_gamma   90.00
#
_symmetry.space_group_name_H-M   'P 1'
#
loop_
_entity.id
_entity.type
_entity.pdbx_description
1 polymer ?
#
loop_
_entity_poly.entity_id
_entity_poly.type
_entity_poly.pdbx_seq_one_letter_code
_entity_poly.pdbx_strand_id
1 'polypeptide(L)'
;MQEVLNMQDRQNFNDTDLAAIAGTSKTTVGKWFKGTPIKDEYLVNLSNAIDDTRFSLAVDCYLFNFPAILLNIVNEYNSETSSLLVGTQIEDLNSDTAIENALKEISKSNPDENIIKFGIFKMFRTSSIMRACATAMSHRYHISLKQAALGERG
;
A
#
# COMPACT_ATOMS: atom_id res chain seq x y z
N MET A 1 5.50 -15.03 -3.06
CA MET A 1 4.85 -13.99 -2.24
C MET A 1 3.50 -14.52 -1.76
N GLN A 2 3.35 -14.82 -0.46
CA GLN A 2 2.11 -15.41 0.10
C GLN A 2 0.87 -14.54 -0.15
N GLU A 3 1.03 -13.22 -0.20
CA GLU A 3 -0.11 -12.31 -0.40
C GLU A 3 -0.73 -12.42 -1.79
N VAL A 4 -0.03 -12.96 -2.80
CA VAL A 4 -0.65 -13.27 -4.12
C VAL A 4 -1.64 -14.43 -4.00
N LEU A 5 -1.29 -15.47 -3.23
CA LEU A 5 -2.20 -16.59 -2.93
C LEU A 5 -3.41 -16.10 -2.14
N ASN A 6 -3.16 -15.34 -1.06
CA ASN A 6 -4.25 -14.83 -0.24
C ASN A 6 -5.20 -13.91 -1.02
N MET A 7 -4.67 -13.08 -1.93
CA MET A 7 -5.47 -12.24 -2.82
C MET A 7 -6.25 -13.10 -3.82
N GLN A 8 -5.62 -14.10 -4.43
CA GLN A 8 -6.29 -15.03 -5.34
C GLN A 8 -7.51 -15.68 -4.67
N ASP A 9 -7.36 -16.15 -3.43
CA ASP A 9 -8.42 -16.76 -2.65
C ASP A 9 -9.54 -15.77 -2.31
N ARG A 10 -9.20 -14.56 -1.86
CA ARG A 10 -10.20 -13.51 -1.52
C ARG A 10 -11.02 -13.07 -2.73
N GLN A 11 -10.38 -12.98 -3.90
CA GLN A 11 -11.00 -12.53 -5.14
C GLN A 11 -11.63 -13.67 -5.95
N ASN A 12 -11.42 -14.92 -5.53
CA ASN A 12 -11.83 -16.12 -6.26
C ASN A 12 -11.31 -16.16 -7.71
N PHE A 13 -10.06 -15.72 -7.92
CA PHE A 13 -9.42 -15.71 -9.24
C PHE A 13 -8.75 -17.04 -9.58
N ASN A 14 -8.84 -17.43 -10.85
CA ASN A 14 -8.05 -18.54 -11.38
C ASN A 14 -6.78 -18.01 -12.07
N ASP A 15 -5.85 -18.92 -12.42
CA ASP A 15 -4.58 -18.55 -13.07
C ASP A 15 -4.75 -17.75 -14.38
N THR A 16 -5.88 -17.91 -15.08
CA THR A 16 -6.19 -17.17 -16.32
C THR A 16 -6.51 -15.71 -16.01
N ASP A 17 -7.28 -15.47 -14.95
CA ASP A 17 -7.64 -14.11 -14.53
C ASP A 17 -6.39 -13.34 -14.11
N LEU A 18 -5.55 -13.98 -13.28
CA LEU A 18 -4.26 -13.42 -12.85
C LEU A 18 -3.34 -13.15 -14.05
N ALA A 19 -3.31 -14.06 -15.03
CA ALA A 19 -2.50 -13.88 -16.23
C ALA A 19 -2.96 -12.68 -17.07
N ALA A 20 -4.28 -12.54 -17.25
CA ALA A 20 -4.87 -11.42 -17.98
C ALA A 20 -4.57 -10.08 -17.31
N ILE A 21 -4.77 -9.99 -15.98
CA ILE A 21 -4.53 -8.76 -15.22
C ILE A 21 -3.04 -8.41 -15.18
N ALA A 22 -2.17 -9.39 -14.94
CA ALA A 22 -0.73 -9.15 -14.88
C ALA A 22 -0.10 -8.89 -16.25
N GLY A 23 -0.80 -9.16 -17.35
CA GLY A 23 -0.28 -9.04 -18.71
C GLY A 23 0.73 -10.15 -19.06
N THR A 24 0.45 -11.38 -18.64
CA THR A 24 1.35 -12.54 -18.84
C THR A 24 0.58 -13.81 -19.25
N SER A 25 1.27 -14.95 -19.31
CA SER A 25 0.65 -16.24 -19.65
C SER A 25 0.19 -17.01 -18.41
N LYS A 26 -0.88 -17.82 -18.54
CA LYS A 26 -1.31 -18.78 -17.50
C LYS A 26 -0.17 -19.69 -17.05
N THR A 27 0.68 -20.12 -17.98
CA THR A 27 1.87 -20.93 -17.68
C THR A 27 2.87 -20.18 -16.80
N THR A 28 3.04 -18.86 -17.01
CA THR A 28 3.87 -18.02 -16.14
C THR A 28 3.29 -17.96 -14.73
N VAL A 29 1.99 -17.75 -14.60
CA VAL A 29 1.29 -17.73 -13.31
C VAL A 29 1.45 -19.06 -12.57
N GLY A 30 1.24 -20.19 -13.26
CA GLY A 30 1.42 -21.52 -12.67
C GLY A 30 2.85 -21.82 -12.18
N LYS A 31 3.86 -21.07 -12.65
CA LYS A 31 5.24 -21.16 -12.13
C LYS A 31 5.43 -20.38 -10.82
N TRP A 32 4.67 -19.31 -10.59
CA TRP A 32 4.74 -18.53 -9.35
C TRP A 32 4.41 -19.39 -8.13
N PHE A 33 3.37 -20.21 -8.24
CA PHE A 33 2.94 -21.15 -7.20
C PHE A 33 3.86 -22.37 -7.04
N LYS A 34 4.87 -22.50 -7.90
CA LYS A 34 5.95 -23.51 -7.80
C LYS A 34 7.26 -22.92 -7.27
N GLY A 35 7.22 -21.70 -6.73
CA GLY A 35 8.37 -21.02 -6.14
C GLY A 35 9.19 -20.18 -7.12
N THR A 36 8.74 -19.99 -8.36
CA THR A 36 9.40 -19.04 -9.26
C THR A 36 9.14 -17.61 -8.77
N PRO A 37 10.18 -16.77 -8.61
CA PRO A 37 10.01 -15.37 -8.26
C PRO A 37 9.06 -14.65 -9.23
N ILE A 38 8.15 -13.86 -8.68
CA ILE A 38 7.24 -13.03 -9.44
C ILE A 38 7.98 -11.73 -9.74
N LYS A 39 7.97 -11.31 -11.02
CA LYS A 39 8.56 -10.02 -11.38
C LYS A 39 7.72 -8.87 -10.83
N ASP A 40 8.39 -7.79 -10.45
CA ASP A 40 7.78 -6.57 -9.91
C ASP A 40 6.70 -6.01 -10.84
N GLU A 41 6.94 -6.02 -12.16
CA GLU A 41 5.97 -5.55 -13.17
C GLU A 41 4.60 -6.23 -13.02
N TYR A 42 4.59 -7.54 -12.73
CA TYR A 42 3.34 -8.29 -12.55
C TYR A 42 2.66 -7.96 -11.22
N LEU A 43 3.44 -7.74 -10.16
CA LEU A 43 2.92 -7.35 -8.86
C LEU A 43 2.28 -5.95 -8.92
N VAL A 44 2.92 -5.01 -9.62
CA VAL A 44 2.40 -3.66 -9.83
C VAL A 44 1.10 -3.71 -10.64
N ASN A 45 1.07 -4.48 -11.74
CA ASN A 45 -0.15 -4.61 -12.56
C ASN A 45 -1.32 -5.19 -11.75
N LEU A 46 -1.09 -6.25 -10.98
CA LEU A 46 -2.11 -6.84 -10.10
C LEU A 46 -2.57 -5.83 -9.03
N SER A 47 -1.63 -5.16 -8.35
CA SER A 47 -1.89 -4.21 -7.26
C SER A 47 -2.73 -3.02 -7.71
N ASN A 48 -2.52 -2.55 -8.94
CA ASN A 48 -3.21 -1.39 -9.51
C ASN A 48 -4.59 -1.73 -10.08
N ALA A 49 -4.86 -3.00 -10.38
CA ALA A 49 -6.08 -3.43 -11.07
C ALA A 49 -7.11 -4.07 -10.13
N ILE A 50 -6.67 -4.63 -9.00
CA ILE A 50 -7.50 -5.41 -8.10
C ILE A 50 -7.85 -4.57 -6.88
N ASP A 51 -9.14 -4.48 -6.56
CA ASP A 51 -9.64 -3.82 -5.35
C ASP A 51 -9.38 -4.69 -4.11
N ASP A 52 -8.12 -4.71 -3.68
CA ASP A 52 -7.65 -5.45 -2.51
C ASP A 52 -6.61 -4.62 -1.76
N THR A 53 -7.08 -3.78 -0.85
CA THR A 53 -6.24 -2.86 -0.07
C THR A 53 -5.08 -3.58 0.64
N ARG A 54 -5.33 -4.79 1.14
CA ARG A 54 -4.29 -5.60 1.79
C ARG A 54 -3.19 -5.99 0.81
N PHE A 55 -3.58 -6.47 -0.36
CA PHE A 55 -2.65 -6.87 -1.40
C PHE A 55 -1.84 -5.68 -1.91
N SER A 56 -2.48 -4.55 -2.18
CA SER A 56 -1.77 -3.35 -2.65
C SER A 56 -0.74 -2.88 -1.63
N LEU A 57 -1.09 -2.85 -0.34
CA LEU A 57 -0.16 -2.49 0.72
C LEU A 57 0.98 -3.52 0.89
N ALA A 58 0.72 -4.80 0.64
CA ALA A 58 1.75 -5.83 0.64
C ALA A 58 2.74 -5.70 -0.51
N VAL A 59 2.25 -5.35 -1.71
CA VAL A 59 3.11 -5.03 -2.85
C VAL A 59 3.98 -3.81 -2.52
N ASP A 60 3.42 -2.79 -1.86
CA ASP A 60 4.20 -1.62 -1.45
C ASP A 60 5.28 -1.98 -0.43
N CYS A 61 4.95 -2.77 0.59
CA CYS A 61 5.94 -3.21 1.56
C CYS A 61 7.07 -4.00 0.88
N TYR A 62 6.74 -4.84 -0.09
CA TYR A 62 7.72 -5.60 -0.85
C TYR A 62 8.62 -4.70 -1.71
N LEU A 63 8.05 -3.83 -2.54
CA LEU A 63 8.79 -3.01 -3.50
C LEU A 63 9.69 -1.97 -2.82
N PHE A 64 9.26 -1.41 -1.69
CA PHE A 64 10.01 -0.39 -0.95
C PHE A 64 10.78 -0.94 0.24
N ASN A 65 10.79 -2.27 0.42
CA ASN A 65 11.43 -2.94 1.55
C ASN A 65 10.95 -2.40 2.92
N PHE A 66 9.66 -2.14 3.04
CA PHE A 66 9.05 -1.70 4.29
C PHE A 66 8.68 -2.89 5.18
N PRO A 67 8.66 -2.70 6.52
CA PRO A 67 8.30 -3.76 7.44
C PRO A 67 6.83 -4.16 7.29
N ALA A 68 6.56 -5.47 7.36
CA ALA A 68 5.22 -6.05 7.26
C ALA A 68 4.24 -5.57 8.36
N ILE A 69 4.73 -4.93 9.43
CA ILE A 69 3.90 -4.27 10.44
C ILE A 69 2.91 -3.26 9.82
N LEU A 70 3.27 -2.65 8.68
CA LEU A 70 2.37 -1.72 7.99
C LEU A 70 1.08 -2.40 7.50
N LEU A 71 1.10 -3.71 7.25
CA LEU A 71 -0.12 -4.47 6.91
C LEU A 71 -1.20 -4.42 8.00
N ASN A 72 -0.84 -4.05 9.24
CA ASN A 72 -1.81 -3.88 10.32
C ASN A 72 -2.76 -2.71 10.09
N ILE A 73 -2.41 -1.72 9.25
CA ILE A 73 -3.31 -0.62 8.86
C ILE A 73 -4.66 -1.17 8.39
N VAL A 74 -4.64 -2.26 7.64
CA VAL A 74 -5.84 -2.91 7.10
C VAL A 74 -6.74 -3.48 8.19
N ASN A 75 -6.14 -4.01 9.26
CA ASN A 75 -6.85 -4.56 10.41
C ASN A 75 -7.40 -3.44 11.31
N GLU A 76 -6.63 -2.38 11.49
CA GLU A 76 -6.98 -1.25 12.36
C GLU A 76 -8.14 -0.42 11.80
N TYR A 77 -8.21 -0.27 10.47
CA TYR A 77 -9.22 0.53 9.78
C TYR A 77 -10.20 -0.30 8.93
N ASN A 78 -10.26 -1.62 9.15
CA ASN A 78 -11.24 -2.56 8.57
C ASN A 78 -11.37 -2.56 7.02
N SER A 79 -10.36 -2.09 6.27
CA SER A 79 -10.34 -2.02 4.79
C SER A 79 -11.44 -1.20 4.09
N GLU A 80 -12.50 -0.82 4.78
CA GLU A 80 -13.60 -0.03 4.23
C GLU A 80 -13.11 1.37 3.85
N THR A 81 -13.47 1.85 2.66
CA THR A 81 -12.98 3.14 2.13
C THR A 81 -13.24 4.30 3.10
N SER A 82 -14.41 4.34 3.75
CA SER A 82 -14.74 5.39 4.72
C SER A 82 -13.88 5.31 5.98
N SER A 83 -13.58 4.10 6.45
CA SER A 83 -12.76 3.88 7.64
C SER A 83 -11.29 4.19 7.36
N LEU A 84 -10.80 3.83 6.17
CA LEU A 84 -9.48 4.25 5.69
C LEU A 84 -9.38 5.78 5.62
N LEU A 85 -10.41 6.47 5.12
CA LEU A 85 -10.42 7.94 5.03
C LEU A 85 -10.46 8.62 6.40
N VAL A 86 -11.17 8.06 7.37
CA VAL A 86 -11.07 8.53 8.76
C VAL A 86 -9.66 8.28 9.32
N GLY A 87 -9.10 7.12 9.03
CA GLY A 87 -7.74 6.78 9.44
C GLY A 87 -6.68 7.70 8.85
N THR A 88 -6.82 8.13 7.59
CA THR A 88 -5.88 9.11 7.01
C THR A 88 -5.90 10.41 7.79
N GLN A 89 -7.07 10.95 8.14
CA GLN A 89 -7.16 12.19 8.94
C GLN A 89 -6.51 12.05 10.32
N ILE A 90 -6.70 10.90 10.98
CA ILE A 90 -6.12 10.62 12.29
C ILE A 90 -4.59 10.53 12.21
N GLU A 91 -4.07 9.75 11.25
CA GLU A 91 -2.63 9.56 11.10
C GLU A 91 -1.94 10.84 10.61
N ASP A 92 -2.59 11.63 9.74
CA ASP A 92 -2.11 12.93 9.26
C ASP A 92 -1.87 13.89 10.44
N LEU A 93 -2.87 14.10 11.29
CA LEU A 93 -2.76 14.93 12.49
C LEU A 93 -1.68 14.44 13.46
N ASN A 94 -1.60 13.11 13.65
CA ASN A 94 -0.55 12.51 14.47
C ASN A 94 0.85 12.74 13.87
N SER A 95 0.96 12.73 12.55
CA SER A 95 2.21 12.93 11.84
C SER A 95 2.67 14.37 11.87
N ASP A 96 1.76 15.34 11.75
CA ASP A 96 2.07 16.77 11.88
C ASP A 96 2.74 17.05 13.24
N THR A 97 2.13 16.56 14.32
CA THR A 97 2.69 16.70 15.67
C THR A 97 4.08 16.06 15.78
N ALA A 98 4.26 14.88 15.18
CA ALA A 98 5.54 14.18 15.22
C ALA A 98 6.62 14.89 14.36
N ILE A 99 6.24 15.46 13.22
CA ILE A 99 7.10 16.25 12.35
C ILE A 99 7.53 17.54 13.06
N GLU A 100 6.62 18.25 13.72
CA GLU A 100 6.97 19.44 14.52
C GLU A 100 8.00 19.12 15.60
N ASN A 101 7.85 17.97 16.28
CA ASN A 101 8.82 17.53 17.28
C ASN A 101 10.16 17.15 16.66
N ALA A 102 10.16 16.43 15.53
CA ALA A 102 11.38 16.11 14.80
C ALA A 102 12.10 17.37 14.31
N LEU A 103 11.36 18.37 13.80
CA LEU A 103 11.89 19.67 13.37
C LEU A 103 12.58 20.41 14.52
N LYS A 104 11.97 20.43 15.71
CA LYS A 104 12.60 20.99 16.90
C LYS A 104 13.86 20.22 17.26
N GLU A 105 13.83 18.89 17.17
CA GLU A 105 14.95 18.03 17.55
C GLU A 105 16.18 18.22 16.65
N ILE A 106 16.00 18.22 15.32
CA ILE A 106 17.10 18.38 14.36
C ILE A 106 17.78 19.74 14.46
N SER A 107 17.13 20.74 15.08
CA SER A 107 17.71 22.07 15.27
C SER A 107 18.66 22.18 16.48
N LYS A 108 18.72 21.14 17.32
CA LYS A 108 19.58 21.13 18.51
C LYS A 108 21.03 20.78 18.17
N SER A 109 21.96 21.22 19.01
CA SER A 109 23.38 20.84 18.91
C SER A 109 23.64 19.36 19.18
N ASN A 110 22.77 18.71 19.97
CA ASN A 110 22.79 17.26 20.23
C ASN A 110 21.37 16.69 20.12
N PRO A 111 20.90 16.32 18.91
CA PRO A 111 19.56 15.80 18.69
C PRO A 111 19.32 14.42 19.33
N ASP A 112 18.12 14.21 19.87
CA ASP A 112 17.62 12.89 20.28
C ASP A 112 17.14 12.09 19.05
N GLU A 113 17.95 11.10 18.66
CA GLU A 113 17.63 10.22 17.54
C GLU A 113 16.30 9.48 17.69
N ASN A 114 15.81 9.20 18.90
CA ASN A 114 14.58 8.46 19.09
C ASN A 114 13.35 9.30 18.70
N ILE A 115 13.39 10.61 18.97
CA ILE A 115 12.34 11.54 18.56
C ILE A 115 12.32 11.66 17.04
N ILE A 116 13.50 11.75 16.41
CA ILE A 116 13.63 11.80 14.95
C ILE A 116 13.11 10.49 14.32
N LYS A 117 13.53 9.33 14.84
CA LYS A 117 13.07 8.01 14.38
C LYS A 117 11.55 7.87 14.50
N PHE A 118 10.97 8.36 15.59
CA PHE A 118 9.52 8.35 15.78
C PHE A 118 8.80 9.24 14.77
N GLY A 119 9.33 10.44 14.48
CA GLY A 119 8.83 11.31 13.42
C GLY A 119 8.84 10.62 12.05
N ILE A 120 9.98 10.04 11.67
CA ILE A 120 10.13 9.27 10.42
C ILE A 120 9.12 8.12 10.35
N PHE A 121 8.96 7.36 11.43
CA PHE A 121 7.96 6.28 11.51
C PHE A 121 6.54 6.78 11.24
N LYS A 122 6.15 7.91 11.85
CA LYS A 122 4.83 8.51 11.65
C LYS A 122 4.62 8.99 10.21
N MET A 123 5.65 9.55 9.58
CA MET A 123 5.60 9.94 8.16
C MET A 123 5.36 8.73 7.24
N PHE A 124 6.11 7.64 7.42
CA PHE A 124 5.93 6.42 6.61
C PHE A 124 4.54 5.82 6.80
N ARG A 125 4.09 5.71 8.06
CA ARG A 125 2.77 5.16 8.38
C ARG A 125 1.65 5.97 7.73
N THR A 126 1.73 7.30 7.82
CA THR A 126 0.76 8.22 7.21
C THR A 126 0.75 8.11 5.70
N SER A 127 1.93 8.08 5.07
CA SER A 127 2.04 7.86 3.62
C SER A 127 1.40 6.53 3.20
N SER A 128 1.57 5.45 3.98
CA SER A 128 1.00 4.15 3.67
C SER A 128 -0.52 4.14 3.73
N ILE A 129 -1.12 4.71 4.78
CA ILE A 129 -2.59 4.75 4.89
C ILE A 129 -3.21 5.69 3.87
N MET A 130 -2.58 6.84 3.57
CA MET A 130 -3.05 7.76 2.53
C MET A 130 -3.05 7.09 1.16
N ARG A 131 -1.98 6.36 0.83
CA ARG A 131 -1.92 5.61 -0.42
C ARG A 131 -2.95 4.48 -0.48
N ALA A 132 -3.09 3.70 0.59
CA ALA A 132 -4.10 2.66 0.69
C ALA A 132 -5.52 3.23 0.48
N CYS A 133 -5.84 4.35 1.13
CA CYS A 133 -7.11 5.05 0.97
C CYS A 133 -7.31 5.57 -0.45
N ALA A 134 -6.30 6.20 -1.05
CA ALA A 134 -6.37 6.72 -2.42
C ALA A 134 -6.61 5.60 -3.44
N THR A 135 -5.94 4.45 -3.28
CA THR A 135 -6.16 3.26 -4.11
C THR A 135 -7.59 2.74 -3.95
N ALA A 136 -8.06 2.53 -2.71
CA ALA A 136 -9.42 2.06 -2.43
C ALA A 136 -10.50 3.01 -3.00
N MET A 137 -10.31 4.33 -2.87
CA MET A 137 -11.19 5.33 -3.48
C MET A 137 -11.17 5.25 -5.00
N SER A 138 -9.99 5.11 -5.60
CA SER A 138 -9.83 5.02 -7.05
C SER A 138 -10.59 3.83 -7.62
N HIS A 139 -10.48 2.65 -6.99
CA HIS A 139 -11.25 1.47 -7.38
C HIS A 139 -12.76 1.67 -7.22
N ARG A 140 -13.19 2.15 -6.05
CA ARG A 140 -14.62 2.38 -5.74
C ARG A 140 -15.32 3.31 -6.73
N TYR A 141 -14.60 4.31 -7.24
CA TYR A 141 -15.14 5.31 -8.16
C TYR A 141 -14.70 5.11 -9.62
N HIS A 142 -14.06 4.00 -9.94
CA HIS A 142 -13.58 3.68 -11.29
C HIS A 142 -12.65 4.75 -11.89
N ILE A 143 -11.83 5.38 -11.04
CA ILE A 143 -10.81 6.35 -11.43
C ILE A 143 -9.50 5.58 -11.57
N SER A 144 -8.81 5.69 -12.70
CA SER A 144 -7.47 5.09 -12.81
C SER A 144 -6.50 5.78 -11.85
N LEU A 145 -5.54 5.03 -11.29
CA LEU A 145 -4.50 5.62 -10.43
C LEU A 145 -3.71 6.72 -11.15
N LYS A 146 -3.56 6.62 -12.48
CA LYS A 146 -2.96 7.68 -13.31
C LYS A 146 -3.79 8.97 -13.26
N GLN A 147 -5.10 8.89 -13.48
CA GLN A 147 -5.99 10.05 -13.42
C GLN A 147 -5.97 10.67 -12.02
N ALA A 148 -6.04 9.83 -10.97
CA ALA A 148 -5.98 10.28 -9.58
C ALA A 148 -4.66 11.01 -9.27
N ALA A 149 -3.52 10.47 -9.72
CA ALA A 149 -2.20 11.06 -9.49
C ALA A 149 -1.95 12.35 -10.29
N LEU A 150 -2.53 12.47 -11.49
CA LEU A 150 -2.38 13.65 -12.34
C LEU A 150 -3.41 14.76 -12.05
N GLY A 151 -4.47 14.46 -11.28
CA GLY A 151 -5.56 15.40 -11.03
C GLY A 151 -6.36 15.73 -12.29
N GLU A 152 -6.39 14.82 -13.27
CA GLU A 152 -7.14 15.02 -14.52
C GLU A 152 -8.65 15.06 -14.21
N ARG A 153 -9.31 16.15 -14.61
CA ARG A 153 -10.77 16.25 -14.60
C ARG A 153 -11.27 15.65 -15.92
N GLY A 154 -12.05 14.56 -15.81
CA GLY A 154 -12.65 13.87 -16.97
C GLY A 154 -13.56 14.76 -17.81
#